data_AF-A0A3N9UWP8-F1
#
_entry.id   AF-A0A3N9UWP8-F1
#
_cell.length_a   1.000
_cell.length_b   1.000
_cell.length_c   1.000
_cell.angle_alpha   90.00
_cell.angle_beta   90.00
_cell.angle_gamma   90.00
#
_symmetry.space_group_name_H-M   'P 1'
#
loop_
_entity.id
_entity.type
_entity.pdbx_description
1 polymer ?
#
loop_
_entity_poly.entity_id
_entity_poly.type
_entity_poly.pdbx_seq_one_letter_code
_entity_poly.pdbx_strand_id
1 'polypeptide(L)' 'MLKILCRNEKCTAPDRTFSWNERPHLEAKGKLAREGDDGAVSFVVPCIFCGTRNKIWVTKVRETDPILRKL' A
#
# COMPACT_ATOMS: atom_id res chain seq x y z
N MET A 1 -0.99 -6.77 5.04
CA MET A 1 0.18 -5.98 5.50
C MET A 1 1.14 -5.87 4.33
N LEU A 2 1.47 -4.64 3.92
CA LEU A 2 2.35 -4.39 2.77
C LEU A 2 3.79 -4.17 3.25
N LYS A 3 4.75 -4.76 2.54
CA LYS A 3 6.18 -4.48 2.73
C LYS A 3 6.58 -3.34 1.79
N ILE A 4 7.04 -2.23 2.36
CA ILE A 4 7.38 -1.01 1.63
C ILE A 4 8.89 -0.81 1.70
N LEU A 5 9.54 -0.58 0.57
CA LEU A 5 10.93 -0.14 0.51
C LEU A 5 11.01 1.34 0.90
N CYS A 6 11.79 1.64 1.94
CA CYS A 6 12.05 3.01 2.37
C CYS A 6 12.97 3.70 1.37
N ARG A 7 12.59 4.90 0.92
CA ARG A 7 13.41 5.73 0.03
C ARG A 7 14.67 6.31 0.68
N ASN A 8 14.74 6.29 2.02
CA ASN A 8 15.93 6.75 2.72
C ASN A 8 17.02 5.68 2.59
N GLU A 9 18.09 6.01 1.87
CA GLU A 9 19.20 5.08 1.66
C GLU A 9 19.93 4.71 2.95
N LYS A 10 19.86 5.58 3.96
CA LYS A 10 20.44 5.39 5.29
C LYS A 10 19.46 4.76 6.28
N CYS A 11 18.33 4.23 5.80
CA CYS A 11 17.35 3.58 6.68
C CYS A 11 17.97 2.35 7.35
N THR A 12 17.81 2.23 8.66
CA THR A 12 18.33 1.12 9.47
C THR A 12 17.42 -0.11 9.47
N ALA A 13 16.30 -0.07 8.76
CA ALA A 13 15.42 -1.21 8.62
C ALA A 13 16.11 -2.35 7.86
N PRO A 14 15.86 -3.63 8.21
CA PRO A 14 16.34 -4.77 7.42
C PRO A 14 15.91 -4.65 5.95
N ASP A 15 16.88 -4.73 5.03
CA ASP A 15 16.71 -4.51 3.58
C ASP A 15 16.09 -3.15 3.21
N ARG A 16 16.13 -2.18 4.13
CA ARG A 16 15.41 -0.89 4.06
C ARG A 16 13.90 -1.06 3.93
N THR A 17 13.34 -2.22 4.29
CA THR A 17 11.90 -2.48 4.19
C THR A 17 11.18 -2.32 5.52
N PHE A 18 9.96 -1.79 5.49
CA PHE A 18 9.10 -1.73 6.67
C PHE A 18 7.69 -2.19 6.34
N SER A 19 7.00 -2.68 7.37
CA SER A 19 5.64 -3.18 7.22
C SER A 19 4.63 -2.07 7.52
N TRP A 20 3.62 -1.95 6.67
CA TRP A 20 2.51 -1.04 6.88
C TRP A 20 1.16 -1.76 6.75
N ASN A 21 0.23 -1.39 7.62
CA ASN A 21 -1.07 -2.04 7.73
C ASN A 21 -2.19 -0.99 7.57
N GLU A 22 -2.83 -0.97 6.40
CA GLU A 22 -3.86 0.00 6.02
C GLU A 22 -5.28 -0.43 6.45
N ARG A 23 -5.42 -0.95 7.68
CA ARG A 23 -6.64 -1.65 8.12
C ARG A 23 -7.99 -0.89 8.03
N PRO A 24 -8.09 0.42 7.74
CA PRO A 24 -9.40 1.04 7.43
C PRO A 24 -9.67 1.42 5.96
N HIS A 25 -8.67 1.52 5.08
CA HIS A 25 -8.86 2.12 3.74
C HIS A 25 -8.64 1.14 2.58
N LEU A 26 -8.09 -0.03 2.89
CA LEU A 26 -7.78 -1.09 1.96
C LEU A 26 -8.64 -2.29 2.32
N GLU A 27 -9.75 -2.50 1.63
CA GLU A 27 -10.52 -3.74 1.76
C GLU A 27 -9.56 -4.90 1.53
N ALA A 28 -9.30 -5.67 2.60
CA ALA A 28 -8.54 -6.91 2.84
C ALA A 28 -7.42 -7.42 1.88
N LYS A 29 -7.35 -6.97 0.63
CA LYS A 29 -6.58 -7.49 -0.50
C LYS A 29 -5.81 -6.45 -1.31
N GLY A 30 -5.80 -5.16 -0.93
CA GLY A 30 -5.04 -4.17 -1.70
C GLY A 30 -3.55 -4.50 -1.76
N LYS A 31 -2.95 -4.26 -2.93
CA LYS A 31 -1.55 -4.57 -3.24
C LYS A 31 -0.81 -3.28 -3.57
N LEU A 32 0.52 -3.31 -3.48
CA LEU A 32 1.33 -2.22 -4.04
C LEU A 32 1.04 -2.09 -5.54
N ALA A 33 0.89 -0.86 -5.98
CA ALA A 33 0.62 -0.46 -7.35
C ALA A 33 1.71 0.49 -7.83
N ARG A 34 1.66 0.84 -9.10
CA ARG A 34 2.46 1.92 -9.68
C ARG A 34 1.60 3.19 -9.83
N GLU A 35 2.30 4.29 -10.04
CA GLU A 35 1.65 5.53 -10.46
C GLU A 35 1.00 5.34 -11.83
N GLY A 36 -0.30 5.62 -11.91
CA GLY A 36 -1.07 5.48 -13.15
C GLY A 36 -1.78 4.13 -13.34
N ASP A 37 -1.58 3.15 -12.46
CA ASP A 37 -2.37 1.92 -12.49
C ASP A 37 -3.86 2.23 -12.23
N ASP A 38 -4.76 1.54 -12.93
CA ASP A 38 -6.21 1.75 -12.75
C ASP A 38 -6.64 1.40 -11.32
N GLY A 39 -7.44 2.27 -10.71
CA GLY A 39 -7.83 2.17 -9.31
C GLY A 39 -6.70 2.36 -8.29
N ALA A 40 -5.52 2.85 -8.71
CA ALA A 40 -4.43 3.17 -7.78
C ALA A 40 -4.68 4.47 -7.02
N VAL A 41 -4.41 4.42 -5.72
CA VAL A 41 -4.47 5.57 -4.81
C VAL A 41 -3.13 5.73 -4.12
N SER A 42 -2.69 6.97 -3.92
CA SER A 42 -1.42 7.26 -3.25
C SER A 42 -1.59 7.54 -1.76
N PHE A 43 -0.68 7.00 -0.95
CA PHE A 43 -0.59 7.30 0.49
C PHE A 43 0.81 7.77 0.85
N VAL A 44 0.90 8.62 1.87
CA VAL A 44 2.18 9.01 2.47
C VAL A 44 2.30 8.32 3.81
N VAL A 45 3.25 7.37 3.89
CA VAL A 45 3.45 6.53 5.06
C VAL A 45 4.82 6.83 5.69
N PRO A 46 4.90 7.22 6.97
CA PRO A 46 6.17 7.35 7.66
C PRO A 46 6.79 5.97 7.93
N CYS A 47 8.08 5.82 7.63
CA CYS A 47 8.83 4.62 7.99
C CYS A 47 8.99 4.55 9.51
N ILE A 48 8.64 3.41 10.12
CA ILE A 48 8.72 3.22 11.57
C ILE A 48 10.15 3.26 12.13
N PHE A 49 11.17 3.07 11.29
CA PHE A 49 12.58 3.02 11.70
C PHE A 49 13.29 4.38 11.63
N CYS A 50 12.98 5.20 10.62
CA CYS A 50 13.70 6.46 10.37
C CYS A 50 12.78 7.68 10.22
N GLY A 51 11.47 7.53 10.36
CA GLY A 51 10.48 8.60 10.22
C GLY A 51 10.32 9.16 8.81
N THR A 52 11.10 8.70 7.84
CA THR A 52 11.04 9.21 6.46
C THR A 52 9.66 8.96 5.87
N ARG A 53 9.06 10.00 5.29
CA ARG A 53 7.77 9.93 4.58
C ARG A 53 7.96 9.26 3.23
N ASN A 54 7.29 8.14 2.98
CA ASN A 54 7.33 7.39 1.73
C ASN A 54 5.99 7.52 1.03
N LYS A 55 5.99 8.04 -0.21
CA LYS A 55 4.80 8.02 -1.07
C LYS A 55 4.71 6.62 -1.68
N ILE A 56 3.62 5.92 -1.43
CA ILE A 56 3.33 4.62 -2.00
C ILE A 56 2.03 4.69 -2.80
N TRP A 57 1.89 3.78 -3.75
CA TRP A 57 0.65 3.58 -4.50
C TRP A 57 0.11 2.21 -4.17
N VAL A 58 -1.21 2.12 -3.97
CA VAL A 58 -1.90 0.86 -3.72
C VAL A 58 -3.15 0.78 -4.57
N THR A 59 -3.48 -0.41 -5.07
CA THR A 59 -4.75 -0.65 -5.73
C THR A 59 -5.84 -0.83 -4.67
N LYS A 60 -6.91 -0.04 -4.76
CA LYS A 60 -8.16 -0.42 -4.11
C LYS A 60 -8.79 -1.51 -4.96
N VAL A 61 -8.83 -2.73 -4.43
CA VAL A 61 -9.72 -3.75 -5.01
C VAL A 61 -11.13 -3.25 -4.72
N ARG A 62 -11.79 -2.61 -5.70
CA ARG A 62 -13.24 -2.45 -5.62
C ARG A 62 -13.79 -3.87 -5.57
N GLU A 63 -14.56 -4.22 -4.55
CA GLU A 63 -15.58 -5.26 -4.70
C GLU A 63 -16.59 -4.78 -5.75
N THR A 64 -16.25 -4.88 -7.02
CA THR A 64 -17.23 -4.97 -8.08
C THR A 64 -17.26 -6.41 -8.52
N ASP A 65 -18.08 -7.20 -7.84
CA ASP A 65 -19.11 -7.93 -8.58
C ASP A 65 -20.36 -8.26 -7.70
N PRO A 66 -21.40 -7.41 -7.71
CA PRO A 66 -22.74 -7.84 -7.31
C PRO A 66 -23.50 -8.57 -8.44
N ILE A 67 -22.96 -8.70 -9.67
CA ILE A 67 -23.70 -9.26 -10.83
C ILE A 67 -23.61 -10.79 -10.90
N LEU A 68 -23.68 -11.48 -9.76
CA LEU A 68 -23.86 -12.94 -9.71
C LEU A 68 -24.81 -13.40 -8.62
N ARG A 69 -25.62 -12.49 -8.04
CA ARG A 69 -26.73 -12.83 -7.13
C ARG A 69 -28.12 -12.82 -7.77
N LYS A 70 -28.19 -12.93 -9.10
CA LYS A 70 -29.43 -13.25 -9.83
C LYS A 70 -29.14 -14.19 -10.98
N LEU A 71 -28.99 -15.47 -10.67
CA LEU A 71 -29.48 -16.60 -11.47
C LEU A 71 -29.92 -17.70 -10.50
#